data_AF-A0A095XHV1-F1
#
_entry.id   AF-A0A095XHV1-F1
#
_cell.length_a   1.000
_cell.length_b   1.000
_cell.length_c   1.000
_cell.angle_alpha   90.00
_cell.angle_beta   90.00
_cell.angle_gamma   90.00
#
_symmetry.space_group_name_H-M   'P 1'
#
loop_
_entity.id
_entity.type
_entity.pdbx_description
1 polymer ?
#
loop_
_entity_poly.entity_id
_entity_poly.type
_entity_poly.pdbx_seq_one_letter_code
_entity_poly.pdbx_strand_id
1 'polypeptide(L)'
;MGVINMIKNAFTRKESSGNFEMISMRTGSFFSYEGRLYESDIIRAAIRPKARAIGKAVAKHIQRDQKKGTLKVNEDPKIRFLLEEPNEYMTGQMFQEKMAVQLELNNNAFAFVERNQNVVTALYPIDCRSFEIQVDEAKELYIRFLMHDGQYWIARYANIIHLRKDYGTDVFLGSSPGKTLTDLMDVVGTMDQGLVHAIKNSTVIRWLLKFATALKQKDLEKRAAEFAQIYTSTEAKTGGVAAVGADAEVIRVDTQDYVPNALQNQNIIKRVYAYFNTNEKIIHSQYTEDEWISYYENVIEPDLIQFSNELTRKLFTRKERSYDNKIKLEASNLSFASMSTKLQLVQFVDRGMMTPNEVREIMGYAPVEGGDVMVRRLDTAPTRQEDNDAD
;
A
#
# COMPACT_ATOMS: atom_id res chain seq x y z
N MET A 1 -35.18 0.52 6.78
CA MET A 1 -35.06 1.32 5.54
C MET A 1 -34.79 2.81 5.83
N GLY A 2 -33.79 3.13 6.68
CA GLY A 2 -33.58 4.51 7.16
C GLY A 2 -32.19 5.11 6.94
N VAL A 3 -31.16 4.28 6.70
CA VAL A 3 -29.76 4.74 6.60
C VAL A 3 -29.37 5.01 5.13
N ILE A 4 -29.85 4.19 4.19
CA ILE A 4 -29.60 4.35 2.74
C ILE A 4 -30.19 5.66 2.18
N ASN A 5 -31.32 6.14 2.73
CA ASN A 5 -31.92 7.42 2.32
C ASN A 5 -31.21 8.64 2.92
N MET A 6 -30.55 8.49 4.07
CA MET A 6 -29.78 9.58 4.67
C MET A 6 -28.50 9.86 3.87
N ILE A 7 -27.87 8.80 3.36
CA ILE A 7 -26.74 8.89 2.43
C ILE A 7 -27.18 9.52 1.12
N LYS A 8 -28.28 9.07 0.50
CA LYS A 8 -28.81 9.74 -0.72
C LYS A 8 -29.08 11.23 -0.54
N ASN A 9 -29.55 11.65 0.64
CA ASN A 9 -29.79 13.07 0.94
C ASN A 9 -28.53 13.88 1.27
N ALA A 10 -27.47 13.23 1.76
CA ALA A 10 -26.14 13.85 1.85
C ALA A 10 -25.49 14.05 0.46
N PHE A 11 -25.81 13.18 -0.50
CA PHE A 11 -25.39 13.25 -1.91
C PHE A 11 -26.28 14.14 -2.81
N THR A 12 -27.44 14.63 -2.34
CA THR A 12 -28.37 15.48 -3.13
C THR A 12 -28.55 16.90 -2.58
N ARG A 13 -27.55 17.45 -1.90
CA ARG A 13 -27.63 18.87 -1.46
C ARG A 13 -27.27 19.80 -2.62
N LYS A 14 -28.36 20.27 -3.26
CA LYS A 14 -28.53 21.38 -4.22
C LYS A 14 -27.37 22.38 -4.25
N GLU A 15 -26.85 22.62 -5.46
CA GLU A 15 -25.87 23.65 -5.81
C GLU A 15 -26.23 24.98 -5.15
N SER A 16 -25.41 25.39 -4.18
CA SER A 16 -25.31 26.77 -3.75
C SER A 16 -24.43 27.46 -4.77
N SER A 17 -25.05 28.23 -5.68
CA SER A 17 -24.40 29.16 -6.59
C SER A 17 -23.73 30.29 -5.80
N GLY A 18 -22.61 29.97 -5.15
CA GLY A 18 -21.60 30.93 -4.73
C GLY A 18 -20.63 31.12 -5.90
N ASN A 19 -20.24 32.36 -6.15
CA ASN A 19 -19.24 32.66 -7.16
C ASN A 19 -17.88 32.16 -6.66
N PHE A 20 -17.53 30.92 -7.00
CA PHE A 20 -16.20 30.40 -6.73
C PHE A 20 -15.23 30.99 -7.76
N GLU A 21 -14.40 31.95 -7.35
CA GLU A 21 -13.30 32.41 -8.18
C GLU A 21 -12.25 31.30 -8.31
N MET A 22 -12.02 30.84 -9.53
CA MET A 22 -10.91 29.96 -9.85
C MET A 22 -9.62 30.77 -9.73
N ILE A 23 -8.96 30.71 -8.58
CA ILE A 23 -7.60 31.24 -8.45
C ILE A 23 -6.70 30.32 -9.28
N SER A 24 -6.40 30.74 -10.52
CA SER A 24 -5.35 30.16 -11.35
C SER A 24 -3.98 30.51 -10.73
N MET A 25 -3.63 29.84 -9.65
CA MET A 25 -2.22 29.59 -9.37
C MET A 25 -1.74 28.65 -10.48
N ARG A 26 -0.67 29.04 -11.18
CA ARG A 26 0.01 28.21 -12.20
C ARG A 26 0.39 26.85 -11.61
N THR A 27 -0.55 25.89 -11.69
CA THR A 27 -0.43 24.42 -11.63
C THR A 27 -1.85 23.86 -11.41
N GLY A 28 -2.73 24.04 -12.40
CA GLY A 28 -4.00 23.32 -12.46
C GLY A 28 -3.72 21.85 -12.80
N SER A 29 -3.28 21.08 -11.80
CA SER A 29 -3.02 19.66 -11.99
C SER A 29 -4.34 18.90 -11.88
N PHE A 30 -5.06 18.83 -13.00
CA PHE A 30 -6.17 17.90 -13.17
C PHE A 30 -5.61 16.48 -13.17
N PHE A 31 -5.82 15.73 -12.09
CA PHE A 31 -5.38 14.34 -11.98
C PHE A 31 -6.56 13.40 -12.12
N SER A 32 -6.79 12.85 -13.31
CA SER A 32 -7.72 11.72 -13.51
C SER A 32 -6.93 10.43 -13.42
N TYR A 33 -7.30 9.52 -12.52
CA TYR A 33 -6.65 8.22 -12.42
C TYR A 33 -7.67 7.08 -12.45
N GLU A 34 -7.56 6.20 -13.45
CA GLU A 34 -8.58 5.18 -13.81
C GLU A 34 -8.37 3.80 -13.15
N GLY A 35 -7.74 3.72 -11.98
CA GLY A 35 -7.68 2.46 -11.20
C GLY A 35 -6.87 1.30 -11.79
N ARG A 36 -6.37 1.40 -13.03
CA ARG A 36 -5.72 0.30 -13.77
C ARG A 36 -4.39 -0.17 -13.14
N LEU A 37 -3.60 0.67 -12.47
CA LEU A 37 -2.37 0.22 -11.80
C LEU A 37 -2.66 -0.72 -10.62
N TYR A 38 -3.81 -0.59 -9.95
CA TYR A 38 -4.15 -1.51 -8.86
C TYR A 38 -4.52 -2.92 -9.39
N GLU A 39 -4.87 -3.04 -10.67
CA GLU A 39 -5.10 -4.31 -11.34
C GLU A 39 -3.80 -5.09 -11.60
N SER A 40 -2.67 -4.38 -11.73
CA SER A 40 -1.35 -5.01 -11.85
C SER A 40 -1.02 -5.82 -10.59
N ASP A 41 -0.69 -7.08 -10.80
CA ASP A 41 -0.25 -8.01 -9.78
C ASP A 41 1.09 -7.57 -9.15
N ILE A 42 2.03 -7.07 -9.96
CA ILE A 42 3.33 -6.55 -9.50
C ILE A 42 3.14 -5.37 -8.55
N ILE A 43 2.31 -4.38 -8.92
CA ILE A 43 2.05 -3.21 -8.08
C ILE A 43 1.31 -3.62 -6.82
N ARG A 44 0.26 -4.45 -6.96
CA ARG A 44 -0.50 -4.94 -5.80
C ARG A 44 0.37 -5.76 -4.86
N ALA A 45 1.34 -6.52 -5.37
CA ALA A 45 2.30 -7.27 -4.56
C ALA A 45 3.28 -6.33 -3.84
N ALA A 46 3.73 -5.26 -4.50
CA ALA A 46 4.67 -4.29 -3.91
C ALA A 46 4.04 -3.48 -2.76
N ILE A 47 2.80 -3.03 -2.89
CA ILE A 47 2.12 -2.18 -1.88
C ILE A 47 1.52 -2.97 -0.72
N ARG A 48 1.15 -4.24 -0.93
CA ARG A 48 0.41 -5.05 0.04
C ARG A 48 1.14 -5.25 1.37
N PRO A 49 2.45 -5.57 1.42
CA PRO A 49 3.18 -5.70 2.68
C PRO A 49 3.10 -4.43 3.53
N LYS A 50 3.33 -3.27 2.92
CA LYS A 50 3.24 -1.97 3.57
C LYS A 50 1.84 -1.69 4.09
N ALA A 51 0.83 -1.80 3.22
CA ALA A 51 -0.55 -1.51 3.59
C ALA A 51 -1.03 -2.39 4.75
N ARG A 52 -0.74 -3.70 4.70
CA ARG A 52 -1.07 -4.62 5.80
C ARG A 52 -0.28 -4.34 7.07
N ALA A 53 0.97 -3.91 6.97
CA ALA A 53 1.74 -3.53 8.15
C ALA A 53 1.18 -2.27 8.82
N ILE A 54 0.75 -1.28 8.02
CA ILE A 54 0.03 -0.11 8.51
C ILE A 54 -1.31 -0.52 9.14
N GLY A 55 -2.08 -1.40 8.50
CA GLY A 55 -3.33 -1.93 9.06
C GLY A 55 -3.17 -2.59 10.44
N LYS A 56 -2.04 -3.26 10.67
CA LYS A 56 -1.70 -3.89 11.96
C LYS A 56 -1.33 -2.88 13.06
N ALA A 57 -1.17 -1.60 12.75
CA ALA A 57 -0.87 -0.59 13.74
C ALA A 57 -2.07 -0.39 14.68
N VAL A 58 -1.78 -0.34 15.97
CA VAL A 58 -2.77 -0.11 17.01
C VAL A 58 -2.90 1.39 17.20
N ALA A 59 -4.09 1.90 16.95
CA ALA A 59 -4.43 3.29 17.21
C ALA A 59 -4.76 3.46 18.70
N LYS A 60 -4.01 4.33 19.38
CA LYS A 60 -4.20 4.67 20.79
C LYS A 60 -4.43 6.15 20.95
N HIS A 61 -5.42 6.51 21.75
CA HIS A 61 -5.57 7.85 22.29
C HIS A 61 -4.70 7.95 23.55
N ILE A 62 -3.73 8.85 23.51
CA ILE A 62 -2.84 9.14 24.63
C ILE A 62 -3.16 10.54 25.13
N GLN A 63 -3.29 10.65 26.45
CA GLN A 63 -3.40 11.92 27.15
C GLN A 63 -2.38 11.94 28.30
N ARG A 64 -1.54 12.99 28.36
CA ARG A 64 -0.63 13.19 29.49
C ARG A 64 -1.26 14.13 30.49
N ASP A 65 -1.45 13.66 31.73
CA ASP A 65 -1.85 14.55 32.82
C ASP A 65 -0.64 15.37 33.27
N GLN A 66 -0.64 16.66 32.91
CA GLN A 66 0.45 17.59 33.24
C GLN A 66 0.67 17.76 34.75
N LYS A 67 -0.31 17.41 35.61
CA LYS A 67 -0.21 17.59 37.06
C LYS A 67 0.35 16.38 37.80
N LYS A 68 0.17 15.17 37.27
CA LYS A 68 0.59 13.91 37.92
C LYS A 68 1.68 13.16 37.17
N GLY A 69 2.01 13.58 35.94
CA GLY A 69 2.95 12.87 35.07
C GLY A 69 2.44 11.52 34.58
N THR A 70 1.20 11.15 34.92
CA THR A 70 0.58 9.87 34.54
C THR A 70 0.10 9.93 33.10
N LEU A 71 0.46 8.90 32.33
CA LEU A 71 0.02 8.70 30.95
C LEU A 71 -1.28 7.90 30.96
N LYS A 72 -2.34 8.49 30.41
CA LYS A 72 -3.67 7.89 30.30
C LYS A 72 -3.85 7.41 28.87
N VAL A 73 -4.24 6.14 28.71
CA VAL A 73 -4.43 5.49 27.40
C VAL A 73 -5.90 5.12 27.24
N ASN A 74 -6.51 5.56 26.14
CA ASN A 74 -7.89 5.23 25.74
C ASN A 74 -8.95 5.49 26.82
N GLU A 75 -8.83 6.58 27.56
CA GLU A 75 -9.83 6.93 28.58
C GLU A 75 -11.16 7.39 28.00
N ASP A 76 -11.16 8.03 26.81
CA ASP A 76 -12.40 8.44 26.14
C ASP A 76 -12.96 7.28 25.30
N PRO A 77 -14.09 6.67 25.72
CA PRO A 77 -14.67 5.55 24.97
C PRO A 77 -15.09 5.96 23.56
N LYS A 78 -15.47 7.22 23.33
CA LYS A 78 -15.90 7.67 22.00
C LYS A 78 -14.74 7.68 21.01
N ILE A 79 -13.60 8.22 21.42
CA ILE A 79 -12.40 8.22 20.59
C ILE A 79 -11.90 6.79 20.39
N ARG A 80 -11.92 5.97 21.44
CA ARG A 80 -11.56 4.55 21.32
C ARG A 80 -12.42 3.83 20.28
N PHE A 81 -13.75 3.93 20.38
CA PHE A 81 -14.65 3.29 19.42
C PHE A 81 -14.49 3.87 18.02
N LEU A 82 -14.27 5.18 17.87
CA LEU A 82 -13.98 5.78 16.56
C LEU A 82 -12.69 5.24 15.92
N LEU A 83 -11.69 4.87 16.72
CA LEU A 83 -10.44 4.29 16.22
C LEU A 83 -10.57 2.80 15.91
N GLU A 84 -11.40 2.06 16.66
CA GLU A 84 -11.68 0.63 16.45
C GLU A 84 -12.67 0.40 15.29
N GLU A 85 -13.69 1.25 15.18
CA GLU A 85 -14.80 1.22 14.22
C GLU A 85 -15.04 2.64 13.69
N PRO A 86 -14.23 3.11 12.71
CA PRO A 86 -14.32 4.46 12.18
C PRO A 86 -15.65 4.75 11.47
N ASN A 87 -16.32 3.73 10.98
CA ASN A 87 -17.65 3.83 10.38
C ASN A 87 -18.38 2.48 10.40
N GLU A 88 -19.65 2.48 9.99
CA GLU A 88 -20.54 1.32 10.03
C GLU A 88 -20.12 0.13 9.16
N TYR A 89 -19.19 0.31 8.21
CA TYR A 89 -18.87 -0.69 7.20
C TYR A 89 -17.42 -1.18 7.24
N MET A 90 -16.56 -0.61 8.09
CA MET A 90 -15.17 -1.07 8.21
C MET A 90 -14.62 -0.92 9.62
N THR A 91 -13.69 -1.81 9.96
CA THR A 91 -12.87 -1.71 11.17
C THR A 91 -11.73 -0.70 10.97
N GLY A 92 -11.14 -0.25 12.07
CA GLY A 92 -9.99 0.65 12.08
C GLY A 92 -8.80 0.10 11.29
N GLN A 93 -8.58 -1.22 11.35
CA GLN A 93 -7.59 -1.90 10.52
C GLN A 93 -7.85 -1.67 9.03
N MET A 94 -9.07 -1.95 8.57
CA MET A 94 -9.44 -1.82 7.15
C MET A 94 -9.40 -0.36 6.67
N PHE A 95 -9.76 0.58 7.54
CA PHE A 95 -9.61 2.01 7.28
C PHE A 95 -8.15 2.39 7.04
N GLN A 96 -7.26 1.95 7.91
CA GLN A 96 -5.82 2.20 7.80
C GLN A 96 -5.24 1.57 6.53
N GLU A 97 -5.62 0.33 6.20
CA GLU A 97 -5.20 -0.34 4.97
C GLU A 97 -5.68 0.42 3.72
N LYS A 98 -6.95 0.86 3.70
CA LYS A 98 -7.51 1.60 2.56
C LYS A 98 -6.80 2.94 2.36
N MET A 99 -6.53 3.68 3.44
CA MET A 99 -5.79 4.94 3.39
C MET A 99 -4.35 4.73 2.91
N ALA A 100 -3.67 3.69 3.40
CA ALA A 100 -2.32 3.34 2.95
C ALA A 100 -2.27 2.97 1.45
N VAL A 101 -3.22 2.17 0.98
CA VAL A 101 -3.31 1.80 -0.45
C VAL A 101 -3.53 3.04 -1.32
N GLN A 102 -4.44 3.93 -0.93
CA GLN A 102 -4.66 5.19 -1.68
C GLN A 102 -3.41 6.08 -1.67
N LEU A 103 -2.70 6.14 -0.54
CA LEU A 103 -1.48 6.92 -0.41
C LEU A 103 -0.40 6.39 -1.36
N GLU A 104 -0.19 5.07 -1.44
CA GLU A 104 0.81 4.50 -2.34
C GLU A 104 0.44 4.59 -3.82
N LEU A 105 -0.84 4.55 -4.17
CA LEU A 105 -1.28 4.64 -5.56
C LEU A 105 -1.29 6.06 -6.11
N ASN A 106 -1.54 7.07 -5.26
CA ASN A 106 -1.79 8.44 -5.70
C ASN A 106 -0.85 9.47 -5.07
N ASN A 107 0.01 9.05 -4.12
CA ASN A 107 0.77 9.93 -3.22
C ASN A 107 -0.09 10.91 -2.41
N ASN A 108 -1.42 10.76 -2.45
CA ASN A 108 -2.41 11.56 -1.75
C ASN A 108 -3.54 10.63 -1.31
N ALA A 109 -3.86 10.62 -0.02
CA ALA A 109 -5.00 9.89 0.52
C ALA A 109 -5.87 10.80 1.37
N PHE A 110 -7.19 10.66 1.22
CA PHE A 110 -8.16 11.54 1.86
C PHE A 110 -9.17 10.75 2.67
N ALA A 111 -9.51 11.25 3.87
CA ALA A 111 -10.66 10.78 4.61
C ALA A 111 -11.51 11.96 5.10
N PHE A 112 -12.82 11.82 4.95
CA PHE A 112 -13.79 12.76 5.47
C PHE A 112 -14.03 12.53 6.97
N VAL A 113 -14.00 13.61 7.73
CA VAL A 113 -14.34 13.64 9.14
C VAL A 113 -15.78 14.13 9.27
N GLU A 114 -16.70 13.20 9.54
CA GLU A 114 -18.09 13.54 9.81
C GLU A 114 -18.23 14.10 11.22
N ARG A 115 -18.94 15.22 11.35
CA ARG A 115 -19.17 15.88 12.63
C ARG A 115 -20.64 16.20 12.83
N ASN A 116 -21.15 15.86 14.01
CA ASN A 116 -22.46 16.30 14.49
C ASN A 116 -22.27 17.23 15.69
N GLN A 117 -22.77 18.47 15.60
CA GLN A 117 -22.61 19.50 16.65
C GLN A 117 -21.15 19.64 17.17
N ASN A 118 -20.17 19.65 16.26
CA ASN A 118 -18.72 19.67 16.53
C ASN A 118 -18.11 18.42 17.19
N VAL A 119 -18.90 17.37 17.42
CA VAL A 119 -18.39 16.06 17.85
C VAL A 119 -18.13 15.20 16.62
N VAL A 120 -16.95 14.58 16.54
CA VAL A 120 -16.65 13.63 15.45
C VAL A 120 -17.45 12.35 15.64
N THR A 121 -18.19 11.94 14.61
CA THR A 121 -19.04 10.75 14.64
C THR A 121 -18.49 9.60 13.83
N ALA A 122 -17.86 9.90 12.69
CA ALA A 122 -17.35 8.89 11.78
C ALA A 122 -16.19 9.42 10.92
N LEU A 123 -15.39 8.48 10.43
CA LEU A 123 -14.31 8.69 9.46
C LEU A 123 -14.58 7.84 8.22
N TYR A 124 -14.61 8.49 7.06
CA TYR A 124 -14.86 7.81 5.78
C TYR A 124 -13.69 8.04 4.82
N PRO A 125 -13.00 6.98 4.34
CA PRO A 125 -11.99 7.16 3.30
C PRO A 125 -12.68 7.60 2.01
N ILE A 126 -12.09 8.56 1.32
CA ILE A 126 -12.63 9.11 0.07
C ILE A 126 -11.90 8.44 -1.08
N ASP A 127 -12.63 7.65 -1.86
CA ASP A 127 -12.16 7.09 -3.12
C ASP A 127 -12.74 7.93 -4.27
N CYS A 128 -11.89 8.73 -4.90
CA CYS A 128 -12.27 9.68 -5.95
C CYS A 128 -11.43 9.45 -7.21
N ARG A 129 -12.00 9.79 -8.36
CA ARG A 129 -11.32 9.72 -9.66
C ARG A 129 -10.34 10.87 -9.85
N SER A 130 -10.73 12.05 -9.42
CA SER A 130 -9.93 13.26 -9.42
C SER A 130 -10.36 14.18 -8.29
N PHE A 131 -9.50 15.12 -7.93
CA PHE A 131 -9.81 16.14 -6.96
C PHE A 131 -9.14 17.47 -7.36
N GLU A 132 -9.72 18.56 -6.90
CA GLU A 132 -9.25 19.91 -7.13
C GLU A 132 -9.35 20.72 -5.85
N ILE A 133 -8.34 21.53 -5.56
CA ILE A 133 -8.36 22.45 -4.43
C ILE A 133 -8.98 23.76 -4.88
N GLN A 134 -9.94 24.25 -4.11
CA GLN A 134 -10.60 25.53 -4.34
C GLN A 134 -10.42 26.41 -3.10
N VAL A 135 -10.29 27.71 -3.34
CA VAL A 135 -10.25 28.72 -2.28
C VAL A 135 -11.46 29.61 -2.47
N ASP A 136 -12.27 29.75 -1.42
CA ASP A 136 -13.43 30.63 -1.44
C ASP A 136 -13.02 32.11 -1.23
N GLU A 137 -13.93 33.06 -1.46
CA GLU A 137 -13.71 34.51 -1.28
C GLU A 137 -13.22 34.85 0.14
N ALA A 138 -13.66 34.06 1.14
CA ALA A 138 -13.24 34.16 2.54
C ALA A 138 -11.83 33.57 2.82
N LYS A 139 -11.09 33.14 1.78
CA LYS A 139 -9.80 32.44 1.86
C LYS A 139 -9.85 31.10 2.60
N GLU A 140 -11.02 30.48 2.66
CA GLU A 140 -11.16 29.12 3.18
C GLU A 140 -10.89 28.08 2.10
N LEU A 141 -10.20 27.01 2.48
CA LEU A 141 -9.82 25.92 1.58
C LEU A 141 -10.92 24.85 1.52
N TYR A 142 -11.31 24.52 0.29
CA TYR A 142 -12.21 23.44 -0.05
C TYR A 142 -11.51 22.46 -1.00
N ILE A 143 -11.92 21.20 -0.94
CA ILE A 143 -11.54 20.21 -1.96
C ILE A 143 -12.81 19.76 -2.64
N ARG A 144 -12.80 19.85 -3.98
CA ARG A 144 -13.82 19.32 -4.87
C ARG A 144 -13.36 17.97 -5.38
N PHE A 145 -14.09 16.92 -5.04
CA PHE A 145 -13.85 15.56 -5.47
C PHE A 145 -14.77 15.20 -6.63
N LEU A 146 -14.23 14.59 -7.67
CA LEU A 146 -15.00 13.90 -8.70
C LEU A 146 -15.12 12.43 -8.30
N MET A 147 -16.33 12.01 -7.96
CA MET A 147 -16.62 10.64 -7.56
C MET A 147 -16.73 9.73 -8.78
N HIS A 148 -16.69 8.40 -8.57
CA HIS A 148 -16.75 7.41 -9.66
C HIS A 148 -18.08 7.41 -10.41
N ASP A 149 -19.16 7.91 -9.80
CA ASP A 149 -20.48 8.11 -10.41
C ASP A 149 -20.56 9.38 -11.28
N GLY A 150 -19.48 10.15 -11.37
CA GLY A 150 -19.40 11.41 -12.12
C GLY A 150 -19.94 12.62 -11.36
N GLN A 151 -20.41 12.45 -10.12
CA GLN A 151 -20.88 13.56 -9.31
C GLN A 151 -19.71 14.29 -8.64
N TYR A 152 -19.87 15.60 -8.49
CA TYR A 152 -18.95 16.41 -7.70
C TYR A 152 -19.41 16.47 -6.25
N TRP A 153 -18.47 16.23 -5.34
CA TRP A 153 -18.67 16.40 -3.91
C TRP A 153 -17.63 17.36 -3.34
N ILE A 154 -18.08 18.38 -2.61
CA ILE A 154 -17.21 19.45 -2.09
C ILE A 154 -17.20 19.36 -0.57
N ALA A 155 -16.00 19.37 0.01
CA ALA A 155 -15.82 19.39 1.45
C ALA A 155 -14.76 20.41 1.88
N ARG A 156 -15.00 21.03 3.04
CA ARG A 156 -14.04 21.93 3.69
C ARG A 156 -12.79 21.15 4.06
N TYR A 157 -11.61 21.68 3.74
CA TYR A 157 -10.34 21.04 4.09
C TYR A 157 -10.16 20.83 5.60
N ALA A 158 -10.80 21.65 6.42
CA ALA A 158 -10.83 21.48 7.88
C ALA A 158 -11.39 20.12 8.32
N ASN A 159 -12.30 19.53 7.54
CA ASN A 159 -12.95 18.24 7.79
C ASN A 159 -12.35 17.10 6.95
N ILE A 160 -11.17 17.31 6.36
CA ILE A 160 -10.49 16.30 5.55
C ILE A 160 -9.17 15.96 6.21
N ILE A 161 -8.97 14.68 6.52
CA ILE A 161 -7.66 14.09 6.80
C ILE A 161 -6.96 13.91 5.46
N HIS A 162 -5.72 14.38 5.35
CA HIS A 162 -4.97 14.36 4.10
C HIS A 162 -3.55 13.85 4.34
N LEU A 163 -3.27 12.64 3.87
CA LEU A 163 -1.93 12.04 3.88
C LEU A 163 -1.25 12.29 2.53
N ARG A 164 0.06 12.55 2.56
CA ARG A 164 0.85 13.00 1.42
C ARG A 164 2.22 12.34 1.39
N LYS A 165 2.63 11.91 0.20
CA LYS A 165 3.94 11.34 -0.08
C LYS A 165 4.61 12.13 -1.21
N ASP A 166 5.94 12.11 -1.28
CA ASP A 166 6.74 12.84 -2.29
C ASP A 166 6.34 14.33 -2.40
N TYR A 167 6.21 14.97 -1.23
CA TYR A 167 5.81 16.36 -1.08
C TYR A 167 7.00 17.31 -1.31
N GLY A 168 7.38 17.49 -2.59
CA GLY A 168 8.52 18.33 -2.98
C GLY A 168 8.19 19.45 -3.95
N THR A 169 7.26 19.22 -4.89
CA THR A 169 6.99 20.14 -6.01
C THR A 169 5.81 21.08 -5.75
N ASP A 170 4.77 20.60 -5.08
CA ASP A 170 3.54 21.32 -4.82
C ASP A 170 3.47 21.76 -3.35
N VAL A 171 2.84 22.90 -3.08
CA VAL A 171 2.69 23.50 -1.73
C VAL A 171 1.53 22.88 -0.96
N PHE A 172 0.74 22.03 -1.60
CA PHE A 172 -0.42 21.41 -1.00
C PHE A 172 -0.49 19.90 -1.22
N LEU A 173 -0.04 19.39 -2.37
CA LEU A 173 -0.22 18.00 -2.77
C LEU A 173 1.08 17.19 -2.81
N GLY A 174 0.96 15.89 -2.57
CA GLY A 174 2.01 14.92 -2.92
C GLY A 174 2.15 14.81 -4.44
N SER A 175 3.38 14.62 -4.92
CA SER A 175 3.64 14.51 -6.37
C SER A 175 3.02 13.22 -6.91
N SER A 176 2.19 13.28 -7.95
CA SER A 176 1.50 12.08 -8.46
C SER A 176 2.49 11.02 -8.99
N PRO A 177 2.35 9.74 -8.59
CA PRO A 177 3.19 8.65 -9.06
C PRO A 177 2.81 8.17 -10.48
N GLY A 178 1.64 8.61 -10.99
CA GLY A 178 0.97 8.01 -12.14
C GLY A 178 1.81 7.99 -13.41
N LYS A 179 2.47 9.10 -13.75
CA LYS A 179 3.30 9.16 -14.98
C LYS A 179 4.48 8.19 -14.91
N THR A 180 5.23 8.22 -13.81
CA THR A 180 6.41 7.37 -13.63
C THR A 180 6.06 5.89 -13.58
N LEU A 181 4.95 5.53 -12.91
CA LEU A 181 4.48 4.14 -12.87
C LEU A 181 3.92 3.67 -14.21
N THR A 182 3.21 4.52 -14.95
CA THR A 182 2.67 4.16 -16.27
C THR A 182 3.81 3.85 -17.25
N ASP A 183 4.83 4.71 -17.32
CA ASP A 183 5.99 4.48 -18.19
C ASP A 183 6.71 3.16 -17.85
N LEU A 184 6.80 2.80 -16.56
CA LEU A 184 7.37 1.52 -16.13
C LEU A 184 6.49 0.33 -16.49
N MET A 185 5.16 0.44 -16.31
CA MET A 185 4.21 -0.62 -16.62
C MET A 185 4.06 -0.85 -18.11
N ASP A 186 4.17 0.18 -18.95
CA ASP A 186 4.16 0.05 -20.40
C ASP A 186 5.35 -0.77 -20.91
N VAL A 187 6.53 -0.60 -20.29
CA VAL A 187 7.71 -1.42 -20.58
C VAL A 187 7.48 -2.89 -20.20
N VAL A 188 6.92 -3.14 -19.01
CA VAL A 188 6.57 -4.50 -18.56
C VAL A 188 5.56 -5.14 -19.51
N GLY A 189 4.47 -4.44 -19.83
CA GLY A 189 3.42 -4.94 -20.70
C GLY A 189 3.91 -5.22 -22.13
N THR A 190 4.76 -4.35 -22.68
CA THR A 190 5.37 -4.55 -24.00
C THR A 190 6.28 -5.78 -24.00
N MET A 191 7.02 -6.00 -22.93
CA MET A 191 7.90 -7.15 -22.78
C MET A 191 7.10 -8.46 -22.66
N ASP A 192 6.04 -8.47 -21.87
CA ASP A 192 5.15 -9.63 -21.72
C ASP A 192 4.47 -9.98 -23.05
N GLN A 193 3.99 -8.96 -23.78
CA GLN A 193 3.47 -9.14 -25.14
C GLN A 193 4.54 -9.68 -26.08
N GLY A 194 5.76 -9.13 -26.02
CA GLY A 194 6.91 -9.59 -26.80
C GLY A 194 7.22 -11.06 -26.54
N LEU A 195 7.18 -11.50 -25.29
CA LEU A 195 7.35 -12.90 -24.91
C LEU A 195 6.23 -13.78 -25.46
N VAL A 196 4.97 -13.36 -25.31
CA VAL A 196 3.82 -14.10 -25.86
C VAL A 196 3.92 -14.21 -27.37
N HIS A 197 4.30 -13.13 -28.07
CA HIS A 197 4.53 -13.13 -29.51
C HIS A 197 5.71 -14.01 -29.92
N ALA A 198 6.81 -13.97 -29.18
CA ALA A 198 7.97 -14.81 -29.43
C ALA A 198 7.63 -16.30 -29.28
N ILE A 199 6.89 -16.70 -28.24
CA ILE A 199 6.42 -18.08 -28.06
C ILE A 199 5.44 -18.49 -29.16
N LYS A 200 4.49 -17.63 -29.50
CA LYS A 200 3.54 -17.89 -30.59
C LYS A 200 4.25 -18.03 -31.92
N ASN A 201 5.23 -17.17 -32.22
CA ASN A 201 5.91 -17.11 -33.51
C ASN A 201 7.07 -18.11 -33.65
N SER A 202 7.74 -18.49 -32.56
CA SER A 202 8.83 -19.49 -32.57
C SER A 202 8.38 -20.87 -33.04
N THR A 203 7.06 -21.10 -33.11
CA THR A 203 6.48 -22.38 -33.53
C THR A 203 5.86 -22.36 -34.93
N VAL A 204 5.80 -21.22 -35.62
CA VAL A 204 4.97 -21.06 -36.85
C VAL A 204 5.63 -21.62 -38.10
N ILE A 205 6.94 -21.45 -38.29
CA ILE A 205 7.66 -21.97 -39.47
C ILE A 205 8.91 -22.71 -39.01
N ARG A 206 8.83 -24.04 -38.98
CA ARG A 206 9.99 -24.91 -38.67
C ARG A 206 10.75 -25.34 -39.93
N TRP A 207 10.08 -25.32 -41.08
CA TRP A 207 10.58 -25.86 -42.33
C TRP A 207 10.18 -24.95 -43.49
N LEU A 208 11.14 -24.67 -44.37
CA LEU A 208 10.93 -24.01 -45.65
C LEU A 208 11.16 -25.03 -46.77
N LEU A 209 10.17 -25.17 -47.65
CA LEU A 209 10.27 -25.99 -48.86
C LEU A 209 10.59 -25.07 -50.04
N LYS A 210 11.80 -25.21 -50.58
CA LYS A 210 12.23 -24.47 -51.77
C LYS A 210 12.17 -25.37 -52.98
N PHE A 211 11.26 -25.07 -53.91
CA PHE A 211 11.10 -25.84 -55.15
C PHE A 211 11.94 -25.25 -56.28
N ALA A 212 12.55 -26.11 -57.10
CA ALA A 212 13.38 -25.67 -58.23
C ALA A 212 12.56 -25.10 -59.41
N THR A 213 11.25 -25.38 -59.46
CA THR A 213 10.34 -24.92 -60.52
C THR A 213 9.27 -23.98 -59.97
N ALA A 214 8.86 -23.00 -60.78
CA ALA A 214 7.80 -22.07 -60.41
C ALA A 214 6.44 -22.80 -60.39
N LEU A 215 5.89 -22.98 -59.19
CA LEU A 215 4.58 -23.59 -58.96
C LEU A 215 3.51 -22.52 -58.74
N LYS A 216 2.25 -22.84 -59.04
CA LYS A 216 1.11 -21.97 -58.69
C LYS A 216 0.88 -22.03 -57.17
N GLN A 217 0.37 -20.93 -56.60
CA GLN A 217 0.12 -20.79 -55.17
C GLN A 217 -0.68 -21.96 -54.55
N LYS A 218 -1.71 -22.43 -55.26
CA LYS A 218 -2.55 -23.55 -54.84
C LYS A 218 -1.78 -24.88 -54.73
N ASP A 219 -0.77 -25.08 -55.58
CA ASP A 219 0.06 -26.29 -55.59
C ASP A 219 1.14 -26.22 -54.50
N LEU A 220 1.67 -25.01 -54.22
CA LEU A 220 2.59 -24.77 -53.10
C LEU A 220 1.92 -25.09 -51.75
N GLU A 221 0.71 -24.60 -51.52
CA GLU A 221 -0.05 -24.86 -50.30
C GLU A 221 -0.37 -26.35 -50.12
N LYS A 222 -0.75 -27.02 -51.20
CA LYS A 222 -1.03 -28.46 -51.17
C LYS A 222 0.21 -29.28 -50.80
N ARG A 223 1.35 -29.01 -51.44
CA ARG A 223 2.63 -29.70 -51.15
C ARG A 223 3.13 -29.41 -49.73
N ALA A 224 2.95 -28.18 -49.24
CA ALA A 224 3.29 -27.83 -47.86
C ALA A 224 2.42 -28.58 -46.85
N ALA A 225 1.12 -28.72 -47.11
CA ALA A 225 0.20 -29.48 -46.24
C ALA A 225 0.52 -30.98 -46.22
N GLU A 226 0.81 -31.59 -47.38
CA GLU A 226 1.25 -32.98 -47.48
C GLU A 226 2.55 -33.22 -46.69
N PHE A 227 3.53 -32.32 -46.82
CA PHE A 227 4.77 -32.38 -46.05
C PHE A 227 4.52 -32.27 -44.54
N ALA A 228 3.70 -31.31 -44.09
CA ALA A 228 3.37 -31.16 -42.68
C ALA A 228 2.71 -32.42 -42.10
N GLN A 229 1.79 -33.04 -42.85
CA GLN A 229 1.08 -34.25 -42.42
C GLN A 229 2.01 -35.46 -42.26
N ILE A 230 2.93 -35.65 -43.21
CA ILE A 230 3.85 -36.79 -43.21
C ILE A 230 4.95 -36.64 -42.15
N TYR A 231 5.47 -35.41 -41.97
CA TYR A 231 6.72 -35.19 -41.23
C TYR A 231 6.59 -34.45 -39.91
N THR A 232 5.43 -33.85 -39.60
CA THR A 232 5.18 -33.12 -38.34
C THR A 232 4.16 -33.82 -37.44
N SER A 233 3.50 -34.88 -37.90
CA SER A 233 2.61 -35.69 -37.05
C SER A 233 3.41 -36.57 -36.08
N THR A 234 2.98 -36.65 -34.83
CA THR A 234 3.57 -37.49 -33.77
C THR A 234 3.42 -38.99 -34.03
N GLU A 235 2.71 -39.38 -35.10
CA GLU A 235 2.46 -40.75 -35.53
C GLU A 235 3.26 -41.13 -36.81
N ALA A 236 4.36 -40.45 -37.09
CA ALA A 236 5.14 -40.67 -38.32
C ALA A 236 5.70 -42.11 -38.39
N LYS A 237 5.26 -42.86 -39.40
CA LYS A 237 5.63 -44.27 -39.67
C LYS A 237 7.10 -44.48 -40.12
N THR A 238 7.86 -43.42 -40.32
CA THR A 238 9.19 -43.45 -40.97
C THR A 238 10.38 -43.43 -40.01
N GLY A 239 10.17 -43.55 -38.69
CA GLY A 239 11.28 -43.72 -37.73
C GLY A 239 12.23 -42.51 -37.62
N GLY A 240 11.76 -41.29 -37.92
CA GLY A 240 12.55 -40.07 -37.79
C GLY A 240 13.42 -39.71 -39.00
N VAL A 241 13.28 -40.41 -40.13
CA VAL A 241 14.00 -40.11 -41.39
C VAL A 241 13.01 -39.56 -42.43
N ALA A 242 13.40 -38.46 -43.10
CA ALA A 242 12.63 -37.82 -44.17
C ALA A 242 13.42 -37.86 -45.49
N ALA A 243 12.76 -38.26 -46.58
CA ALA A 243 13.31 -38.24 -47.93
C ALA A 243 12.58 -37.17 -48.76
N VAL A 244 13.33 -36.32 -49.45
CA VAL A 244 12.80 -35.25 -50.28
C VAL A 244 13.04 -35.62 -51.75
N GLY A 245 12.06 -35.38 -52.62
CA GLY A 245 12.24 -35.55 -54.05
C GLY A 245 13.31 -34.58 -54.59
N ALA A 246 13.94 -34.93 -55.72
CA ALA A 246 14.97 -34.11 -56.35
C ALA A 246 14.48 -32.70 -56.78
N ASP A 247 13.17 -32.46 -56.73
CA ASP A 247 12.48 -31.22 -57.08
C ASP A 247 12.40 -30.19 -55.94
N ALA A 248 12.71 -30.58 -54.70
CA ALA A 248 12.58 -29.71 -53.53
C ALA A 248 13.79 -29.79 -52.57
N GLU A 249 14.16 -28.64 -52.02
CA GLU A 249 15.15 -28.49 -50.96
C GLU A 249 14.42 -28.15 -49.65
N VAL A 250 14.64 -28.97 -48.60
CA VAL A 250 14.09 -28.73 -47.26
C VAL A 250 15.12 -27.96 -46.45
N ILE A 251 14.78 -26.74 -46.08
CA ILE A 251 15.59 -25.90 -45.22
C ILE A 251 14.93 -25.89 -43.84
N ARG A 252 15.63 -26.42 -42.83
CA ARG A 252 15.21 -26.22 -41.44
C ARG A 252 15.45 -24.77 -41.08
N VAL A 253 14.41 -24.07 -40.67
CA VAL A 253 14.58 -22.73 -40.11
C VAL A 253 15.19 -22.91 -38.73
N ASP A 254 16.36 -22.30 -38.51
CA ASP A 254 16.95 -22.24 -37.19
C ASP A 254 16.13 -21.28 -36.34
N THR A 255 15.10 -21.81 -35.68
CA THR A 255 14.35 -21.09 -34.68
C THR A 255 15.22 -21.07 -33.44
N GLN A 256 15.96 -19.98 -33.22
CA GLN A 256 16.47 -19.74 -31.88
C GLN A 256 15.27 -19.63 -30.96
N ASP A 257 15.18 -20.54 -30.00
CA ASP A 257 14.27 -20.40 -28.88
C ASP A 257 14.56 -19.03 -28.28
N TYR A 258 13.62 -18.10 -28.40
CA TYR A 258 13.74 -16.84 -27.69
C TYR A 258 13.72 -17.17 -26.20
N VAL A 259 14.91 -17.24 -25.60
CA VAL A 259 15.05 -17.32 -24.15
C VAL A 259 14.92 -15.89 -23.67
N PRO A 260 13.77 -15.48 -23.08
CA PRO A 260 13.66 -14.15 -22.49
C PRO A 260 14.86 -13.93 -21.57
N ASN A 261 15.51 -12.77 -21.72
CA ASN A 261 16.65 -12.43 -20.89
C ASN A 261 16.18 -12.22 -19.45
N ALA A 262 16.19 -13.30 -18.67
CA ALA A 262 15.65 -13.33 -17.32
C ALA A 262 16.23 -12.22 -16.43
N LEU A 263 17.49 -11.84 -16.66
CA LEU A 263 18.15 -10.75 -15.92
C LEU A 263 17.54 -9.38 -16.25
N GLN A 264 17.19 -9.11 -17.50
CA GLN A 264 16.51 -7.87 -17.89
C GLN A 264 15.11 -7.80 -17.27
N ASN A 265 14.35 -8.89 -17.30
CA ASN A 265 13.02 -8.98 -16.69
C ASN A 265 13.08 -8.70 -15.19
N GLN A 266 14.03 -9.35 -14.49
CA GLN A 266 14.24 -9.15 -13.05
C GLN A 266 14.63 -7.70 -12.73
N ASN A 267 15.49 -7.07 -13.53
CA ASN A 267 15.90 -5.69 -13.30
C ASN A 267 14.74 -4.70 -13.46
N ILE A 268 13.82 -4.93 -14.40
CA ILE A 268 12.63 -4.10 -14.58
C ILE A 268 11.70 -4.23 -13.36
N ILE A 269 11.42 -5.46 -12.92
CA ILE A 269 10.60 -5.71 -11.72
C ILE A 269 11.24 -5.07 -10.47
N LYS A 270 12.57 -5.18 -10.33
CA LYS A 270 13.30 -4.52 -9.23
C LYS A 270 13.16 -3.00 -9.25
N ARG A 271 13.08 -2.36 -10.43
CA ARG A 271 12.82 -0.90 -10.52
C ARG A 271 11.44 -0.55 -9.99
N VAL A 272 10.42 -1.39 -10.24
CA VAL A 272 9.08 -1.21 -9.69
C VAL A 272 9.11 -1.36 -8.16
N TYR A 273 9.81 -2.37 -7.63
CA TYR A 273 9.93 -2.54 -6.18
C TYR A 273 10.69 -1.39 -5.52
N ALA A 274 11.77 -0.92 -6.14
CA ALA A 274 12.54 0.22 -5.67
C ALA A 274 11.69 1.50 -5.62
N TYR A 275 10.77 1.70 -6.57
CA TYR A 275 9.85 2.85 -6.53
C TYR A 275 9.01 2.90 -5.24
N PHE A 276 8.50 1.75 -4.80
CA PHE A 276 7.74 1.64 -3.56
C PHE A 276 8.62 1.46 -2.32
N ASN A 277 9.94 1.66 -2.44
CA ASN A 277 10.94 1.39 -1.40
C ASN A 277 10.82 -0.02 -0.79
N THR A 278 10.41 -1.01 -1.58
CA THR A 278 10.27 -2.41 -1.16
C THR A 278 11.27 -3.30 -1.88
N ASN A 279 11.30 -4.58 -1.52
CA ASN A 279 12.17 -5.56 -2.14
C ASN A 279 11.51 -6.95 -2.20
N GLU A 280 12.16 -7.85 -2.95
CA GLU A 280 11.71 -9.22 -3.16
C GLU A 280 11.53 -10.00 -1.85
N LYS A 281 12.43 -9.81 -0.87
CA LYS A 281 12.34 -10.48 0.44
C LYS A 281 11.09 -10.04 1.21
N ILE A 282 10.75 -8.75 1.19
CA ILE A 282 9.55 -8.21 1.83
C ILE A 282 8.28 -8.78 1.16
N ILE A 283 8.26 -8.82 -0.17
CA ILE A 283 7.09 -9.30 -0.93
C ILE A 283 6.87 -10.80 -0.74
N HIS A 284 7.94 -11.59 -0.73
CA HIS A 284 7.87 -13.04 -0.51
C HIS A 284 7.91 -13.46 0.96
N SER A 285 7.96 -12.52 1.90
CA SER A 285 8.06 -12.79 3.33
C SER A 285 9.27 -13.66 3.73
N GLN A 286 10.42 -13.41 3.09
CA GLN A 286 11.71 -14.10 3.29
C GLN A 286 12.73 -13.24 4.04
N TYR A 287 12.27 -12.19 4.74
CA TYR A 287 13.12 -11.25 5.45
C TYR A 287 13.55 -11.77 6.83
N THR A 288 14.70 -11.31 7.31
CA THR A 288 15.10 -11.46 8.71
C THR A 288 14.45 -10.39 9.61
N GLU A 289 14.60 -10.53 10.94
CA GLU A 289 14.13 -9.53 11.92
C GLU A 289 14.72 -8.14 11.64
N ASP A 290 16.04 -8.06 11.46
CA ASP A 290 16.74 -6.79 11.19
C ASP A 290 16.32 -6.16 9.85
N GLU A 291 16.10 -6.98 8.82
CA GLU A 291 15.62 -6.52 7.52
C GLU A 291 14.20 -5.96 7.61
N TRP A 292 13.33 -6.58 8.42
CA TRP A 292 11.99 -6.07 8.67
C TRP A 292 12.00 -4.77 9.47
N ILE A 293 12.83 -4.68 10.52
CA ILE A 293 12.99 -3.46 11.32
C ILE A 293 13.45 -2.31 10.43
N SER A 294 14.49 -2.55 9.62
CA SER A 294 15.01 -1.54 8.68
C SER A 294 13.95 -1.08 7.68
N TYR A 295 13.13 -2.01 7.16
CA TYR A 295 12.03 -1.67 6.27
C TYR A 295 10.93 -0.88 7.00
N TYR A 296 10.58 -1.30 8.21
CA TYR A 296 9.56 -0.65 9.03
C TYR A 296 9.94 0.80 9.36
N GLU A 297 11.12 1.04 9.90
CA GLU A 297 11.61 2.38 10.29
C GLU A 297 11.69 3.34 9.09
N ASN A 298 12.14 2.84 7.92
CA ASN A 298 12.32 3.69 6.75
C ASN A 298 11.05 3.91 5.92
N VAL A 299 10.14 2.94 5.89
CA VAL A 299 9.04 2.91 4.90
C VAL A 299 7.66 2.98 5.55
N ILE A 300 7.46 2.35 6.72
CA ILE A 300 6.15 2.23 7.36
C ILE A 300 5.97 3.30 8.44
N GLU A 301 6.95 3.44 9.33
CA GLU A 301 6.87 4.35 10.48
C GLU A 301 6.65 5.82 10.08
N PRO A 302 7.30 6.39 9.05
CA PRO A 302 7.08 7.77 8.68
C PRO A 302 5.62 8.06 8.30
N ASP A 303 4.97 7.11 7.63
CA ASP A 303 3.55 7.23 7.25
C ASP A 303 2.63 7.06 8.45
N LEU A 304 2.94 6.16 9.39
CA LEU A 304 2.21 6.03 10.64
C LEU A 304 2.30 7.30 11.50
N ILE A 305 3.48 7.93 11.54
CA ILE A 305 3.68 9.22 12.22
C ILE A 305 2.84 10.30 11.55
N GLN A 306 2.90 10.41 10.21
CA GLN A 306 2.10 11.38 9.47
C GLN A 306 0.60 11.18 9.74
N PHE A 307 0.14 9.94 9.70
CA PHE A 307 -1.25 9.61 9.91
C PHE A 307 -1.71 9.90 11.35
N SER A 308 -0.88 9.56 12.34
CA SER A 308 -1.09 9.91 13.75
C SER A 308 -1.24 11.41 13.94
N ASN A 309 -0.36 12.20 13.31
CA ASN A 309 -0.36 13.65 13.41
C ASN A 309 -1.58 14.28 12.73
N GLU A 310 -1.99 13.79 11.56
CA GLU A 310 -3.18 14.28 10.87
C GLU A 310 -4.47 13.88 11.59
N LEU A 311 -4.59 12.64 12.10
CA LEU A 311 -5.69 12.24 12.96
C LEU A 311 -5.79 13.14 14.19
N THR A 312 -4.67 13.34 14.90
CA THR A 312 -4.61 14.24 16.06
C THR A 312 -5.06 15.65 15.72
N ARG A 313 -4.59 16.21 14.61
CA ARG A 313 -4.92 17.57 14.18
C ARG A 313 -6.38 17.76 13.77
N LYS A 314 -7.00 16.73 13.19
CA LYS A 314 -8.35 16.79 12.62
C LYS A 314 -9.43 16.31 13.57
N LEU A 315 -9.10 15.46 14.52
CA LEU A 315 -10.04 14.94 15.52
C LEU A 315 -10.13 15.85 16.75
N PHE A 316 -9.01 16.45 17.18
CA PHE A 316 -8.98 17.29 18.36
C PHE A 316 -8.91 18.78 18.05
N THR A 317 -9.62 19.57 18.85
CA THR A 317 -9.54 21.02 18.84
C THR A 317 -8.17 21.51 19.32
N ARG A 318 -7.84 22.79 19.05
CA ARG A 318 -6.60 23.39 19.58
C ARG A 318 -6.51 23.31 21.11
N LYS A 319 -7.64 23.46 21.81
CA LYS A 319 -7.71 23.39 23.27
C LYS A 319 -7.46 21.98 23.78
N GLU A 320 -8.08 20.96 23.20
CA GLU A 320 -7.83 19.56 23.60
C GLU A 320 -6.37 19.17 23.38
N ARG A 321 -5.75 19.60 22.28
CA ARG A 321 -4.32 19.35 22.03
C ARG A 321 -3.40 20.08 23.01
N SER A 322 -3.79 21.22 23.58
CA SER A 322 -3.01 21.86 24.65
C SER A 322 -2.99 21.05 25.96
N TYR A 323 -3.97 20.17 26.15
CA TYR A 323 -3.98 19.17 27.23
C TYR A 323 -3.34 17.83 26.80
N ASP A 324 -2.46 17.88 25.79
CA ASP A 324 -1.68 16.75 25.27
C ASP A 324 -2.51 15.55 24.78
N ASN A 325 -3.72 15.80 24.28
CA ASN A 325 -4.50 14.78 23.56
C ASN A 325 -3.87 14.49 22.20
N LYS A 326 -3.42 13.24 22.01
CA LYS A 326 -2.77 12.76 20.80
C LYS A 326 -3.30 11.39 20.43
N ILE A 327 -3.41 11.14 19.13
CA ILE A 327 -3.56 9.80 18.59
C ILE A 327 -2.19 9.33 18.14
N LYS A 328 -1.82 8.14 18.56
CA LYS A 328 -0.64 7.45 18.09
C LYS A 328 -1.02 6.13 17.46
N LEU A 329 -0.55 5.92 16.24
CA LEU A 329 -0.51 4.64 15.57
C LEU A 329 0.85 4.03 15.84
N GLU A 330 0.87 2.99 16.66
CA GLU A 330 2.09 2.25 16.99
C GLU A 330 1.97 0.85 16.43
N ALA A 331 3.05 0.29 15.86
CA ALA A 331 3.06 -1.14 15.57
C ALA A 331 2.80 -1.91 16.86
N SER A 332 1.93 -2.93 16.78
CA SER A 332 1.70 -3.83 17.91
C SER A 332 3.03 -4.42 18.37
N ASN A 333 3.41 -4.04 19.60
CA ASN A 333 4.66 -4.31 20.31
C ASN A 333 5.38 -5.58 19.84
N LEU A 334 6.58 -5.45 19.27
CA LEU A 334 7.53 -6.54 19.00
C LEU A 334 6.95 -7.80 18.32
N SER A 335 5.81 -7.72 17.63
CA SER A 335 5.19 -8.91 17.02
C SER A 335 6.11 -9.59 16.00
N PHE A 336 7.00 -8.80 15.37
CA PHE A 336 8.01 -9.25 14.42
C PHE A 336 9.32 -9.72 15.08
N ALA A 337 9.52 -9.48 16.37
CA ALA A 337 10.74 -9.84 17.06
C ALA A 337 10.80 -11.36 17.30
N SER A 338 11.98 -11.95 17.13
CA SER A 338 12.20 -13.36 17.40
C SER A 338 11.93 -13.70 18.88
N MET A 339 11.62 -14.97 19.16
CA MET A 339 11.43 -15.40 20.56
C MET A 339 12.69 -15.18 21.40
N SER A 340 13.88 -15.27 20.79
CA SER A 340 15.15 -14.90 21.44
C SER A 340 15.18 -13.44 21.87
N THR A 341 14.80 -12.51 21.00
CA THR A 341 14.72 -11.07 21.32
C THR A 341 13.68 -10.82 22.41
N LYS A 342 12.50 -11.45 22.30
CA LYS A 342 11.43 -11.30 23.28
C LYS A 342 11.82 -11.84 24.66
N LEU A 343 12.58 -12.94 24.74
CA LEU A 343 13.08 -13.48 26.01
C LEU A 343 14.07 -12.54 26.72
N GLN A 344 14.75 -11.65 25.98
CA GLN A 344 15.60 -10.63 26.61
C GLN A 344 14.78 -9.59 27.40
N LEU A 345 13.49 -9.40 27.10
CA LEU A 345 12.60 -8.50 27.85
C LEU A 345 12.38 -8.96 29.30
N VAL A 346 12.60 -10.24 29.62
CA VAL A 346 12.56 -10.75 31.01
C VAL A 346 13.53 -9.97 31.89
N GLN A 347 14.66 -9.53 31.33
CA GLN A 347 15.63 -8.72 32.04
C GLN A 347 15.13 -7.32 32.43
N PHE A 348 14.13 -6.78 31.72
CA PHE A 348 13.48 -5.52 32.08
C PHE A 348 12.48 -5.69 33.22
N VAL A 349 11.82 -6.85 33.29
CA VAL A 349 11.02 -7.22 34.46
C VAL A 349 11.94 -7.39 35.67
N ASP A 350 13.05 -8.11 35.53
CA ASP A 350 14.01 -8.31 36.62
C ASP A 350 14.58 -7.00 37.20
N ARG A 351 14.70 -5.96 36.37
CA ARG A 351 15.19 -4.63 36.73
C ARG A 351 14.09 -3.65 37.18
N GLY A 352 12.83 -4.08 37.20
CA GLY A 352 11.69 -3.21 37.55
C GLY A 352 11.38 -2.11 36.52
N MET A 353 11.79 -2.29 35.26
CA MET A 353 11.45 -1.38 34.16
C MET A 353 10.09 -1.70 33.51
N MET A 354 9.67 -2.96 33.55
CA MET A 354 8.40 -3.43 33.01
C MET A 354 7.68 -4.34 34.02
N THR A 355 6.35 -4.40 33.95
CA THR A 355 5.57 -5.33 34.75
C THR A 355 5.49 -6.71 34.07
N PRO A 356 5.29 -7.80 34.84
CA PRO A 356 5.02 -9.12 34.27
C PRO A 356 3.86 -9.12 33.25
N ASN A 357 2.78 -8.38 33.50
CA ASN A 357 1.62 -8.31 32.60
C ASN A 357 1.93 -7.57 31.29
N GLU A 358 2.76 -6.52 31.31
CA GLU A 358 3.22 -5.85 30.09
C GLU A 358 4.02 -6.81 29.19
N VAL A 359 4.90 -7.63 29.76
CA VAL A 359 5.64 -8.65 28.98
C VAL A 359 4.71 -9.76 28.49
N ARG A 360 3.73 -10.18 29.30
CA ARG A 360 2.72 -11.16 28.87
C ARG A 360 1.88 -10.63 27.70
N GLU A 361 1.51 -9.36 27.72
CA GLU A 361 0.80 -8.71 26.60
C GLU A 361 1.65 -8.76 25.32
N ILE A 362 2.94 -8.43 25.40
CA ILE A 362 3.87 -8.51 24.25
C ILE A 362 4.00 -9.95 23.71
N MET A 363 3.94 -10.93 24.62
CA MET A 363 3.99 -12.36 24.28
C MET A 363 2.63 -12.92 23.85
N GLY A 364 1.55 -12.14 23.89
CA GLY A 364 0.19 -12.58 23.56
C GLY A 364 -0.50 -13.44 24.62
N TYR A 365 0.00 -13.43 25.86
CA TYR A 365 -0.61 -14.13 26.99
C TYR A 365 -1.58 -13.24 27.76
N ALA A 366 -2.64 -13.84 28.30
CA ALA A 366 -3.58 -13.14 29.16
C ALA A 366 -2.89 -12.63 30.45
N PRO A 367 -3.28 -11.45 30.98
CA PRO A 367 -2.76 -10.94 32.23
C PRO A 367 -3.09 -11.90 33.39
N VAL A 368 -2.24 -11.89 34.42
CA VAL A 368 -2.43 -12.66 35.65
C VAL A 368 -2.60 -11.71 36.84
N GLU A 369 -3.33 -12.17 37.85
CA GLU A 369 -3.52 -11.42 39.09
C GLU A 369 -2.18 -11.16 39.78
N GLY A 370 -1.94 -9.91 40.21
CA GLY A 370 -0.66 -9.47 40.79
C GLY A 370 0.44 -9.19 39.77
N GLY A 371 0.20 -9.40 38.47
CA GLY A 371 1.17 -9.19 37.40
C GLY A 371 1.41 -7.73 36.99
N ASP A 372 0.64 -6.77 37.52
CA ASP A 372 0.82 -5.32 37.27
C ASP A 372 1.78 -4.67 38.28
N VAL A 373 2.31 -5.43 39.23
CA VAL A 373 3.28 -4.94 40.21
C VAL A 373 4.68 -5.05 39.62
N MET A 374 5.44 -3.95 39.66
CA MET A 374 6.87 -3.99 39.29
C MET A 374 7.63 -4.86 40.29
N VAL A 375 8.22 -5.94 39.78
CA VAL A 375 9.11 -6.80 40.55
C VAL A 375 10.54 -6.34 40.28
N ARG A 376 11.43 -6.43 41.28
CA ARG A 376 12.86 -6.19 41.09
C ARG A 376 13.64 -7.28 41.80
N ARG A 377 14.67 -7.82 41.16
CA ARG A 377 15.56 -8.76 41.84
C ARG A 377 16.33 -8.07 42.97
N LEU A 378 16.50 -8.77 44.09
CA LEU A 378 17.11 -8.24 45.30
C LEU A 378 18.59 -7.87 45.14
N ASP A 379 19.29 -8.49 44.18
CA ASP A 379 20.68 -8.24 43.81
C ASP A 379 20.92 -6.91 43.06
N THR A 380 19.85 -6.26 42.58
CA THR A 380 19.90 -4.95 41.90
C THR A 380 19.38 -3.80 42.77
N ALA A 381 19.28 -4.02 44.09
CA ALA A 381 18.91 -2.95 45.01
C ALA A 381 19.94 -1.80 44.95
N PRO A 382 19.50 -0.53 45.01
CA PRO A 382 20.42 0.59 45.11
C PRO A 382 21.34 0.35 46.30
N THR A 383 22.65 0.46 46.08
CA THR A 383 23.59 0.55 47.19
C THR A 383 23.12 1.71 48.06
N ARG A 384 22.75 1.44 49.31
CA ARG A 384 22.52 2.52 50.28
C ARG A 384 23.77 3.38 50.24
N GLN A 385 23.63 4.64 49.84
CA GLN A 385 24.59 5.64 50.31
C GLN A 385 24.43 5.58 51.83
N GLU A 386 25.44 5.03 52.50
CA GLU A 386 25.65 5.35 53.90
C GLU A 386 25.86 6.87 53.91
N ASP A 387 24.83 7.60 54.31
CA ASP A 387 25.00 8.96 54.78
C ASP A 387 26.03 8.87 55.91
N ASN A 388 27.28 9.24 55.61
CA ASN A 388 28.32 9.49 56.60
C ASN A 388 27.96 10.78 57.34
N ASP A 389 26.88 10.74 58.12
CA ASP A 389 26.55 11.76 59.09
C ASP A 389 26.37 11.11 60.47
N ALA A 390 27.01 11.72 61.47
CA ALA A 390 27.15 11.39 62.90
C ALA A 390 28.29 10.41 63.24
N ASP A 391 29.27 10.73 64.09
CA ASP A 391 29.59 11.89 64.96
C ASP A 391 31.11 11.92 65.22
#